data_AF-A0A9W6KPM2-F1
#
_entry.id   AF-A0A9W6KPM2-F1
#
_cell.length_a   1.000
_cell.length_b   1.000
_cell.length_c   1.000
_cell.angle_alpha   90.00
_cell.angle_beta   90.00
_cell.angle_gamma   90.00
#
_symmetry.space_group_name_H-M   'P 1'
#
loop_
_entity.id
_entity.type
_entity.pdbx_description
1 polymer ?
#
loop_
_entity_poly.entity_id
_entity_poly.type
_entity_poly.pdbx_seq_one_letter_code
_entity_poly.pdbx_strand_id
1 'polypeptide(L)'
;MKLKLDLHDIFNRSGDIERALRGIIDEAVAKRATLVEIIPGKGSGALKKRVLRFLDQREIKALYHRVEKDSDNFGRLFVHFRWNESQGRRR
;
A
#
# COMPACT_ATOMS: atom_id res chain seq x y z
N MET A 1 -8.67 -5.65 -9.37
CA MET A 1 -8.88 -4.20 -9.17
C MET A 1 -7.63 -3.57 -8.59
N LYS A 2 -7.30 -2.33 -8.97
CA LYS A 2 -6.15 -1.57 -8.44
C LYS A 2 -6.63 -0.35 -7.66
N LEU A 3 -5.95 -0.02 -6.58
CA LEU A 3 -6.19 1.18 -5.76
C LEU A 3 -4.95 2.07 -5.74
N LYS A 4 -5.13 3.37 -5.51
CA LYS A 4 -4.04 4.35 -5.49
C LYS A 4 -4.22 5.30 -4.31
N LEU A 5 -3.14 5.55 -3.58
CA LEU A 5 -3.06 6.53 -2.50
C LEU A 5 -1.93 7.52 -2.80
N ASP A 6 -2.27 8.80 -2.94
CA ASP A 6 -1.31 9.88 -3.02
C ASP A 6 -1.13 10.53 -1.65
N LEU A 7 0.11 10.57 -1.15
CA LEU A 7 0.45 11.14 0.14
C LEU A 7 1.12 12.51 0.01
N HIS A 8 1.30 13.01 -1.22
CA HIS A 8 2.00 14.28 -1.44
C HIS A 8 1.30 15.45 -0.75
N ASP A 9 -0.03 15.47 -0.75
CA ASP A 9 -0.81 16.59 -0.19
C ASP A 9 -0.88 16.59 1.34
N ILE A 10 -0.69 15.43 1.99
CA ILE A 10 -0.81 15.26 3.45
C ILE A 10 0.54 15.04 4.15
N PHE A 11 1.65 15.31 3.46
CA PHE A 11 3.01 14.99 3.92
C PHE A 11 3.37 15.60 5.29
N ASN A 12 2.77 16.73 5.66
CA ASN A 12 3.03 17.46 6.91
C ASN A 12 2.11 17.06 8.07
N ARG A 13 1.10 16.21 7.83
CA ARG A 13 0.12 15.76 8.84
C ARG A 13 0.37 14.30 9.22
N SER A 14 1.23 14.10 10.21
CA SER A 14 1.65 12.75 10.63
C SER A 14 0.51 11.79 10.94
N GLY A 15 -0.54 12.24 11.65
CA GLY A 15 -1.70 11.40 11.97
C GLY A 15 -2.59 11.10 10.77
N ASP A 16 -2.60 11.97 9.75
CA ASP A 16 -3.39 11.76 8.54
C ASP A 16 -2.76 10.72 7.63
N ILE A 17 -1.43 10.64 7.61
CA ILE A 17 -0.68 9.63 6.84
C ILE A 17 -1.04 8.22 7.31
N GLU A 18 -0.94 7.95 8.62
CA GLU A 18 -1.22 6.61 9.15
C GLU A 18 -2.69 6.21 8.95
N ARG A 19 -3.62 7.15 9.15
CA ARG A 19 -5.05 6.91 8.91
C ARG A 19 -5.34 6.62 7.43
N ALA A 20 -4.74 7.37 6.51
CA ALA A 20 -4.91 7.15 5.07
C ALA A 20 -4.31 5.81 4.62
N LEU A 21 -3.12 5.47 5.13
CA LEU A 21 -2.47 4.18 4.89
C LEU A 21 -3.32 3.01 5.39
N ARG A 22 -3.88 3.12 6.60
CA ARG A 22 -4.77 2.08 7.13
C ARG A 22 -6.04 1.96 6.29
N GLY A 23 -6.67 3.09 5.97
CA GLY A 23 -7.89 3.13 5.15
C GLY A 23 -7.72 2.46 3.79
N ILE A 24 -6.63 2.75 3.06
CA ILE A 24 -6.43 2.15 1.73
C ILE A 24 -6.16 0.65 1.80
N ILE A 25 -5.49 0.16 2.86
CA ILE A 25 -5.25 -1.26 3.05
C ILE A 25 -6.54 -1.99 3.42
N ASP A 26 -7.33 -1.42 4.34
CA ASP A 26 -8.62 -1.99 4.74
C ASP A 26 -9.59 -2.02 3.53
N GLU A 27 -9.60 -0.96 2.71
CA GLU A 27 -10.36 -0.93 1.46
C GLU A 27 -9.87 -1.99 0.45
N ALA A 28 -8.56 -2.17 0.31
CA ALA A 28 -7.98 -3.17 -0.57
C ALA A 28 -8.40 -4.59 -0.16
N VAL A 29 -8.44 -4.87 1.14
CA VAL A 29 -8.91 -6.15 1.67
C VAL A 29 -10.40 -6.32 1.41
N ALA A 30 -11.22 -5.31 1.74
CA ALA A 30 -12.67 -5.35 1.57
C ALA A 30 -13.09 -5.56 0.10
N LYS A 31 -12.41 -4.89 -0.82
CA LYS A 31 -12.68 -4.97 -2.27
C LYS A 31 -11.89 -6.07 -2.98
N ARG A 32 -11.08 -6.84 -2.26
CA ARG A 32 -10.14 -7.82 -2.83
C ARG A 32 -9.30 -7.21 -3.97
N ALA A 33 -8.80 -6.00 -3.77
CA ALA A 33 -7.91 -5.33 -4.71
C ALA A 33 -6.60 -6.12 -4.80
N THR A 34 -6.09 -6.35 -6.01
CA THR A 34 -4.87 -7.15 -6.22
C THR A 34 -3.60 -6.32 -6.04
N LEU A 35 -3.72 -4.99 -6.12
CA LEU A 35 -2.61 -4.06 -6.06
C LEU A 35 -3.03 -2.74 -5.44
N VAL A 36 -2.24 -2.22 -4.51
CA VAL A 36 -2.31 -0.85 -4.03
C VAL A 36 -1.03 -0.13 -4.43
N GLU A 37 -1.18 1.01 -5.09
CA GLU A 37 -0.09 1.93 -5.37
C GLU A 37 -0.07 3.05 -4.34
N ILE A 38 1.06 3.25 -3.68
CA ILE A 38 1.26 4.33 -2.72
C ILE A 38 2.32 5.29 -3.27
N ILE A 39 1.98 6.57 -3.36
CA ILE A 39 2.86 7.65 -3.81
C ILE A 39 3.27 8.51 -2.61
N PRO A 40 4.36 8.18 -1.90
CA PRO A 40 4.96 9.05 -0.89
C PRO A 40 5.71 10.27 -1.47
N GLY A 41 5.94 10.32 -2.78
CA GLY A 41 6.66 11.42 -3.45
C GLY A 41 8.19 11.27 -3.45
N LYS A 42 8.88 12.20 -4.12
CA LYS A 42 10.34 12.15 -4.42
C LYS A 42 11.24 12.94 -3.45
N GLY A 43 10.70 13.42 -2.33
CA GLY A 43 11.43 14.30 -1.39
C GLY A 43 12.59 13.60 -0.67
N SER A 44 12.90 14.04 0.56
CA SER A 44 14.02 13.52 1.38
C SER A 44 13.98 12.02 1.73
N GLY A 45 12.98 11.27 1.26
CA GLY A 45 12.76 9.86 1.56
C GLY A 45 12.19 9.58 2.95
N ALA A 46 11.99 10.61 3.79
CA ALA A 46 11.41 10.45 5.13
C ALA A 46 10.00 9.86 5.08
N LEU A 47 9.15 10.34 4.17
CA LEU A 47 7.79 9.82 4.00
C LEU A 47 7.80 8.37 3.50
N LYS A 48 8.66 8.03 2.54
CA LYS A 48 8.86 6.65 2.07
C LYS A 48 9.29 5.72 3.21
N LYS A 49 10.23 6.13 4.07
CA LYS A 49 10.65 5.36 5.25
C LYS A 49 9.48 5.15 6.22
N ARG A 50 8.65 6.18 6.46
CA ARG A 50 7.47 6.06 7.31
C ARG A 50 6.44 5.07 6.74
N VAL A 51 6.16 5.13 5.43
CA VAL A 51 5.26 4.17 4.77
C VAL A 51 5.79 2.74 4.90
N LEU A 52 7.08 2.52 4.65
CA LEU A 52 7.69 1.19 4.80
C LEU A 52 7.60 0.69 6.24
N ARG A 53 7.82 1.55 7.25
CA ARG A 53 7.66 1.18 8.67
C ARG A 53 6.23 0.81 9.02
N PHE A 54 5.25 1.52 8.46
CA PHE A 54 3.83 1.17 8.62
C PHE A 54 3.52 -0.20 8.01
N LEU A 55 3.97 -0.45 6.78
CA LEU A 55 3.73 -1.72 6.10
C LEU A 55 4.39 -2.92 6.81
N ASP A 56 5.53 -2.71 7.47
CA ASP A 56 6.23 -3.77 8.21
C ASP A 56 5.59 -4.11 9.58
N GLN A 57 4.59 -3.36 10.03
CA GLN A 57 3.80 -3.71 11.22
C GLN A 57 3.17 -5.08 11.02
N ARG A 58 3.29 -5.96 12.03
CA ARG A 58 2.93 -7.39 11.93
C ARG A 58 1.48 -7.60 11.47
N GLU A 59 0.56 -6.80 11.97
CA GLU A 59 -0.86 -6.83 11.63
C GLU A 59 -1.15 -6.35 10.20
N ILE A 60 -0.36 -5.42 9.67
CA ILE A 60 -0.51 -4.92 8.30
C ILE A 60 0.13 -5.90 7.31
N LYS A 61 1.34 -6.37 7.63
CA LYS A 61 2.10 -7.32 6.82
C LYS A 61 1.37 -8.64 6.59
N ALA A 62 0.53 -9.05 7.54
CA ALA A 62 -0.31 -10.23 7.42
C ALA A 62 -1.42 -10.09 6.35
N LEU A 63 -1.77 -8.87 5.93
CA LEU A 63 -2.89 -8.60 5.01
C LEU A 63 -2.50 -8.66 3.54
N TYR A 64 -1.21 -8.61 3.22
CA TYR A 64 -0.72 -8.57 1.84
C TYR A 64 0.38 -9.62 1.60
N HIS A 65 0.73 -9.83 0.34
CA HIS A 65 1.71 -10.84 -0.05
C HIS A 65 3.15 -10.28 -0.14
N ARG A 66 3.34 -9.16 -0.84
CA ARG A 66 4.66 -8.53 -0.97
C ARG A 66 4.57 -7.03 -1.22
N VAL A 67 5.65 -6.32 -0.92
CA VAL A 67 5.84 -4.91 -1.29
C VAL A 67 6.96 -4.82 -2.32
N GLU A 68 6.68 -4.16 -3.43
CA GLU A 68 7.64 -3.85 -4.48
C GLU A 68 7.98 -2.35 -4.43
N LYS A 69 9.27 -2.04 -4.56
CA LYS A 69 9.78 -0.68 -4.61
C LYS A 69 10.08 -0.40 -6.08
N ASP A 70 9.52 0.67 -6.61
CA ASP A 70 9.78 1.08 -7.99
C ASP A 70 11.26 1.46 -8.14
N SER A 71 11.96 0.76 -9.02
CA SER A 71 13.41 0.88 -9.30
C SER A 71 13.73 2.13 -10.12
N ASP A 72 12.78 2.56 -10.96
CA ASP A 72 12.96 3.64 -11.94
C ASP A 72 12.32 4.95 -11.46
N ASN A 73 11.26 4.85 -10.65
CA ASN A 73 10.58 5.98 -10.03
C ASN A 73 10.52 5.80 -8.51
N PHE A 74 11.61 6.14 -7.83
CA PHE A 74 11.80 5.98 -6.39
C PHE A 74 10.68 6.56 -5.49
N GLY A 75 9.78 7.38 -6.03
CA GLY A 75 8.62 7.94 -5.35
C GLY A 75 7.37 7.04 -5.26
N ARG A 76 7.44 5.77 -5.70
CA ARG A 76 6.30 4.83 -5.66
C ARG A 76 6.61 3.54 -4.91
N LEU A 77 5.57 2.99 -4.28
CA LEU A 77 5.55 1.68 -3.62
C LEU A 77 4.31 0.91 -4.08
N PHE A 78 4.47 -0.37 -4.33
CA PHE A 78 3.39 -1.25 -4.75
C PHE A 78 3.18 -2.34 -3.71
N VAL A 79 1.96 -2.46 -3.19
CA VAL A 79 1.57 -3.50 -2.25
C VAL A 79 0.70 -4.52 -2.98
N HIS A 80 1.21 -5.74 -3.11
CA HIS A 80 0.55 -6.81 -3.83
C HIS A 80 -0.24 -7.70 -2.87
N PHE A 81 -1.48 -7.97 -3.21
CA PHE A 81 -2.36 -8.88 -2.48
C PHE A 81 -2.56 -10.16 -3.27
N ARG A 82 -2.63 -11.29 -2.58
CA ARG A 82 -2.92 -12.59 -3.19
C ARG A 82 -4.28 -13.07 -2.70
N TRP A 83 -5.25 -13.06 -3.59
CA TRP A 83 -6.54 -13.69 -3.38
C TRP A 83 -6.49 -15.04 -4.09
N ASN A 84 -6.46 -16.14 -3.34
CA ASN A 84 -6.51 -17.46 -3.97
C ASN A 84 -7.89 -17.61 -4.63
N GLU A 85 -7.95 -17.56 -5.96
CA GLU A 85 -9.16 -17.80 -6.78
C GLU A 85 -9.49 -19.29 -6.88
N SER A 86 -9.30 -20.08 -5.83
CA SER A 86 -9.49 -21.54 -5.90
C SER A 86 -10.95 -22.00 -5.81
N GLN A 87 -11.94 -21.14 -6.03
CA GLN A 87 -13.38 -21.49 -5.93
C GLN A 87 -14.21 -20.97 -7.12
N GLY A 88 -13.68 -21.00 -8.35
CA GLY A 88 -14.44 -20.53 -9.52
C GLY A 88 -14.12 -21.16 -10.88
N ARG A 89 -13.08 -21.99 -11.00
CA ARG A 89 -12.75 -22.73 -12.23
C ARG A 89 -12.83 -24.23 -12.00
N ARG A 90 -14.05 -24.70 -11.78
CA ARG A 90 -14.46 -26.08 -12.07
C ARG A 90 -15.79 -26.01 -12.81
N ARG A 91 -15.71 -25.87 -14.13
CA ARG A 91 -16.65 -26.46 -15.08
C ARG A 91 -15.84 -26.86 -16.30
#